data_AF-A0A7C1ZZ80-F1
#
_entry.id   AF-A0A7C1ZZ80-F1
#
_cell.length_a   1.000
_cell.length_b   1.000
_cell.length_c   1.000
_cell.angle_alpha   90.00
_cell.angle_beta   90.00
_cell.angle_gamma   90.00
#
_symmetry.space_group_name_H-M   'P 1'
#
loop_
_entity.id
_entity.type
_entity.pdbx_description
1 polymer ?
#
loop_
_entity_poly.entity_id
_entity_poly.type
_entity_poly.pdbx_seq_one_letter_code
_entity_poly.pdbx_strand_id
1 'polypeptide(L)' 'LYDYVHSVGGVTSAEHGIGLSKAPPWRKAREDVIPLMRAVKKAFDPNNILNPHTLMDAPDDWVRATNLRYRVEA' A
#
# COMPACT_ATOMS: atom_id res chain seq x y z
N LEU A 1 9.93 -7.90 10.38
CA LEU A 1 10.66 -7.87 9.09
C LEU A 1 10.85 -6.45 8.58
N TYR A 2 9.78 -5.76 8.18
CA TYR A 2 9.92 -4.42 7.58
C TYR A 2 10.51 -3.36 8.52
N ASP A 3 10.20 -3.40 9.82
CA ASP A 3 10.84 -2.48 10.77
C ASP A 3 12.37 -2.63 10.78
N TYR A 4 12.89 -3.86 10.68
CA TYR A 4 14.33 -4.11 10.57
C TYR A 4 14.89 -3.64 9.22
N VAL A 5 14.17 -3.92 8.12
CA VAL A 5 14.57 -3.44 6.78
C VAL A 5 14.73 -1.92 6.79
N HIS A 6 13.79 -1.19 7.38
CA HIS A 6 13.86 0.27 7.48
C HIS A 6 14.95 0.73 8.45
N SER A 7 15.18 0.02 9.57
CA SER A 7 16.22 0.40 10.53
C SER A 7 17.64 0.33 9.97
N VAL A 8 17.86 -0.47 8.91
CA VAL A 8 19.15 -0.56 8.21
C VAL A 8 19.18 0.27 6.91
N GLY A 9 18.21 1.16 6.70
CA GLY A 9 18.15 2.04 5.52
C GLY A 9 17.60 1.38 4.24
N GLY A 10 17.04 0.18 4.34
CA GLY A 10 16.37 -0.48 3.23
C GLY A 10 14.98 0.11 2.92
N VAL A 11 14.38 -0.36 1.82
CA VAL A 11 13.04 0.08 1.37
C VAL A 11 12.05 -1.10 1.36
N THR A 12 10.75 -0.80 1.50
CA THR A 12 9.69 -1.83 1.57
C THR A 12 9.61 -2.71 0.33
N SER A 13 9.99 -2.17 -0.84
CA SER A 13 10.06 -2.92 -2.09
C SER A 13 11.11 -2.28 -2.99
N ALA A 14 12.07 -3.07 -3.48
CA ALA A 14 13.05 -2.59 -4.45
C ALA A 14 12.44 -2.47 -5.85
N GLU A 15 11.71 -3.51 -6.31
CA GLU A 15 11.27 -3.60 -7.71
C GLU A 15 9.78 -3.94 -7.86
N HIS A 16 9.26 -4.95 -7.15
CA HIS A 16 7.91 -5.49 -7.38
C HIS A 16 6.74 -4.56 -6.98
N GLY A 17 7.02 -3.32 -6.58
CA GLY A 17 6.00 -2.36 -6.13
C GLY A 17 5.38 -2.70 -4.78
N ILE A 18 4.32 -1.97 -4.42
CA ILE A 18 3.67 -2.01 -3.10
C ILE A 18 2.37 -2.82 -3.13
N GLY A 19 1.46 -2.48 -4.06
CA GLY A 19 0.15 -3.11 -4.21
C GLY A 19 -0.64 -3.11 -2.90
N LEU A 20 -1.27 -4.25 -2.58
CA LEU A 20 -1.99 -4.48 -1.33
C LEU A 20 -1.05 -4.95 -0.20
N SER A 21 -0.23 -5.98 -0.48
CA SER A 21 0.52 -6.71 0.56
C SER A 21 1.54 -5.90 1.34
N LYS A 22 2.12 -4.90 0.68
CA LYS A 22 3.21 -4.11 1.26
C LYS A 22 2.74 -2.72 1.66
N ALA A 23 1.45 -2.43 1.50
CA ALA A 23 0.91 -1.11 1.74
C ALA A 23 1.00 -0.69 3.23
N PRO A 24 0.64 -1.53 4.23
CA PRO A 24 0.76 -1.11 5.62
C PRO A 24 2.19 -0.70 6.04
N PRO A 25 3.25 -1.52 5.82
CA PRO A 25 4.60 -1.11 6.19
C PRO A 25 5.15 0.02 5.30
N TRP A 26 4.72 0.13 4.03
CA TRP A 26 5.10 1.25 3.18
C TRP A 26 4.51 2.57 3.66
N ARG A 27 3.22 2.58 4.04
CA ARG A 27 2.56 3.79 4.55
C ARG A 27 3.26 4.34 5.78
N LYS A 28 3.61 3.47 6.73
CA LYS A 28 4.37 3.85 7.93
C LYS A 28 5.71 4.50 7.59
N ALA A 29 6.41 3.98 6.58
CA ALA A 29 7.74 4.47 6.21
C ALA A 29 7.75 5.69 5.27
N ARG A 30 6.58 6.08 4.74
CA ARG A 30 6.43 7.08 3.67
C ARG A 30 5.24 8.01 3.91
N GLU A 31 4.89 8.24 5.18
CA GLU A 31 3.76 9.09 5.56
C GLU A 31 3.88 10.52 4.98
N ASP A 32 5.11 11.01 4.89
CA ASP A 32 5.48 12.33 4.36
C ASP A 32 5.10 12.53 2.88
N VAL A 33 5.17 11.49 2.05
CA VAL A 33 4.88 11.59 0.61
C VAL A 33 3.43 11.27 0.25
N ILE A 34 2.67 10.62 1.13
CA ILE A 34 1.29 10.20 0.86
C ILE A 34 0.37 11.37 0.47
N PRO A 35 0.39 12.55 1.13
CA PRO A 35 -0.46 13.67 0.74
C PRO A 35 -0.25 14.10 -0.71
N LEU A 36 1.02 14.16 -1.16
CA LEU A 36 1.37 14.50 -2.54
C LEU A 36 0.86 13.43 -3.51
N MET A 37 1.08 12.14 -3.21
CA MET A 37 0.59 11.04 -4.05
C MET A 37 -0.94 11.03 -4.18
N ARG A 38 -1.67 11.35 -3.09
CA ARG A 38 -3.12 11.51 -3.12
C ARG A 38 -3.57 12.68 -3.99
N ALA A 39 -2.88 13.81 -3.92
CA ALA A 39 -3.18 14.97 -4.76
C ALA A 39 -3.01 14.64 -6.25
N VAL A 40 -1.90 13.99 -6.61
CA VAL A 40 -1.65 13.53 -7.98
C VAL A 40 -2.72 12.53 -8.43
N LYS A 41 -3.01 11.51 -7.61
CA LYS A 41 -4.05 10.51 -7.93
C LYS A 41 -5.40 11.17 -8.18
N LYS A 42 -5.84 12.11 -7.34
CA LYS A 42 -7.11 12.82 -7.47
C LYS A 42 -7.17 13.70 -8.73
N ALA A 43 -6.05 14.28 -9.15
CA ALA A 43 -6.00 15.09 -10.36
C ALA A 43 -6.25 14.26 -11.65
N PHE A 44 -5.76 13.02 -11.69
CA PHE A 44 -5.90 12.15 -12.86
C PHE A 44 -7.08 11.17 -12.77
N ASP A 45 -7.51 10.81 -11.56
CA ASP A 45 -8.61 9.86 -11.32
C ASP A 45 -9.54 10.39 -10.21
N PRO A 46 -10.31 11.46 -10.49
CA PRO A 46 -11.18 12.10 -9.50
C PRO A 46 -12.32 11.19 -9.01
N ASN A 47 -12.70 10.18 -9.80
CA ASN A 47 -13.75 9.21 -9.46
C ASN A 47 -13.19 7.93 -8.82
N ASN A 48 -11.87 7.84 -8.65
CA ASN A 48 -11.17 6.71 -8.04
C ASN A 48 -11.50 5.33 -8.68
N ILE A 49 -11.60 5.28 -10.01
CA ILE A 49 -11.94 4.04 -10.75
C ILE A 49 -10.72 3.21 -11.10
N LEU A 50 -9.53 3.81 -11.14
CA LEU A 50 -8.30 3.13 -11.54
C LEU A 50 -7.62 2.50 -10.31
N ASN A 51 -7.87 1.21 -10.12
CA ASN A 51 -7.25 0.38 -9.08
C ASN A 51 -7.48 0.88 -7.64
N PRO A 52 -8.75 1.04 -7.22
CA PRO A 52 -9.10 1.48 -5.88
C PRO A 52 -8.58 0.51 -4.81
N HIS A 53 -8.49 1.00 -3.57
CA HIS A 53 -8.08 0.21 -2.40
C HIS A 53 -6.66 -0.36 -2.49
N THR A 54 -5.76 0.27 -3.23
CA THR A 54 -4.34 -0.13 -3.31
C THR A 54 -3.43 0.96 -2.80
N LEU A 55 -2.17 0.61 -2.46
CA LEU A 55 -1.14 1.58 -2.09
C LEU A 55 -1.56 2.45 -0.88
N MET A 56 -1.72 3.78 -1.03
CA MET A 56 -2.13 4.64 0.08
C MET A 56 -3.56 4.40 0.56
N ASP A 57 -4.40 3.75 -0.24
CA ASP A 57 -5.81 3.46 0.05
C ASP A 57 -6.05 2.00 0.41
N ALA A 58 -4.99 1.18 0.51
CA ALA A 58 -5.16 -0.23 0.85
C ALA A 58 -5.63 -0.41 2.30
N PRO A 59 -6.57 -1.33 2.56
CA PRO A 59 -6.97 -1.67 3.91
C PRO A 59 -5.80 -2.26 4.72
N ASP A 60 -5.86 -2.12 6.04
CA ASP A 60 -4.82 -2.67 6.92
C ASP A 60 -4.86 -4.20 6.94
N ASP A 61 -6.06 -4.80 6.97
CA ASP A 61 -6.27 -6.24 6.76
C ASP A 61 -6.29 -6.60 5.26
N TRP A 62 -5.17 -6.35 4.59
CA TRP A 62 -5.05 -6.63 3.15
C TRP A 62 -5.17 -8.11 2.79
N VAL A 63 -4.97 -9.02 3.75
CA VAL A 63 -5.05 -10.48 3.53
C VAL A 63 -6.49 -10.90 3.29
N ARG A 64 -7.43 -10.37 4.09
CA ARG A 64 -8.86 -10.67 3.99
C ARG A 64 -9.66 -9.64 3.19
N ALA A 65 -9.02 -8.53 2.79
CA ALA A 65 -9.64 -7.48 2.00
C ALA A 65 -10.20 -7.92 0.63
N THR A 66 -9.70 -9.03 0.08
CA THR A 66 -10.17 -9.56 -1.19
C THR A 66 -10.28 -11.07 -1.13
N ASN A 67 -11.26 -11.64 -1.82
CA ASN A 67 -11.40 -13.10 -1.98
C ASN A 67 -10.38 -13.68 -2.98
N LEU A 68 -9.36 -12.92 -3.37
CA LEU A 68 -8.48 -13.25 -4.49
C LEU A 68 -7.20 -13.96 -4.08
N ARG A 69 -6.78 -13.85 -2.82
CA ARG A 69 -5.45 -14.35 -2.41
C ARG A 69 -5.51 -15.72 -1.76
N TYR A 70 -6.24 -15.85 -0.65
CA TYR A 70 -6.41 -17.13 0.05
C TYR A 70 -7.75 -17.13 0.77
N ARG A 71 -8.52 -18.23 0.68
CA ARG A 71 -9.65 -18.46 1.59
C ARG A 71 -9.06 -18.76 2.96
N VAL A 72 -9.02 -17.76 3.82
CA VAL A 72 -8.72 -17.97 5.24
C VAL A 72 -10.07 -18.25 5.88
N GLU A 73 -10.31 -19.49 6.33
CA GLU A 73 -11.48 -19.78 7.17
C GLU A 73 -11.40 -18.90 8.43
N ALA A 74 -12.53 -18.30 8.80
CA ALA A 74 -12.63 -17.32 9.88
C ALA A 74 -12.66 -17.98 11.26
#